data_AF-A0A429JQM9-F1
#
_entry.id   AF-A0A429JQM9-F1
#
_cell.length_a   1.000
_cell.length_b   1.000
_cell.length_c   1.000
_cell.angle_alpha   90.00
_cell.angle_beta   90.00
_cell.angle_gamma   90.00
#
_symmetry.space_group_name_H-M   'P 1'
#
loop_
_entity.id
_entity.type
_entity.pdbx_description
1 polymer ?
#
loop_
_entity_poly.entity_id
_entity_poly.type
_entity_poly.pdbx_seq_one_letter_code
_entity_poly.pdbx_strand_id
1 'polypeptide(L)'
;MSYDDLYPGETGRTFTVRSAAFDKPVTLTHDPDGPDWNNPRLFDAVPMVSRRAKDGVYTVTLHAASGHVLARKRITVRASRPGDHDYRGNARGPFFFGSSGSAEEAKNRYRTQPGGTFNVLWKDEFPDAGEETTLTATSPAFQRPVRLERDDSKAADGDDPRYYAPARIRPNLAPGSYPVTVVSHHGRVKKTSQVVVTGTGTDTGTGSTSGPGTGSTTGTKSTTGTPDAGKKKTAAAPDKPDKDDSGHPAVLAGAGVGAAATAGVVFVLWRRRTVR
;
A
#
# COMPACT_ATOMS: atom_id res chain seq x y z
N MET A 1 -25.37 4.63 0.32
CA MET A 1 -26.33 4.29 1.40
C MET A 1 -27.66 4.75 0.89
N SER A 2 -28.58 3.82 0.63
CA SER A 2 -29.88 4.14 0.04
C SER A 2 -31.00 4.02 1.06
N TYR A 3 -32.03 4.85 0.91
CA TYR A 3 -33.28 4.80 1.65
C TYR A 3 -34.46 4.94 0.70
N ASP A 4 -35.51 4.15 0.91
CA ASP A 4 -36.77 4.18 0.15
C ASP A 4 -37.89 4.73 1.07
N ASP A 5 -38.56 5.79 0.63
CA ASP A 5 -39.61 6.47 1.40
C ASP A 5 -40.99 5.78 1.39
N LEU A 6 -41.15 4.61 0.75
CA LEU A 6 -42.39 3.81 0.71
C LEU A 6 -42.89 3.28 2.07
N TYR A 7 -42.16 3.51 3.17
CA TYR A 7 -42.61 3.12 4.51
C TYR A 7 -43.67 4.11 5.04
N PRO A 8 -44.77 3.63 5.63
CA PRO A 8 -45.94 4.48 5.89
C PRO A 8 -45.65 5.61 6.89
N GLY A 9 -45.83 6.86 6.44
CA GLY A 9 -45.97 8.05 7.30
C GLY A 9 -45.03 9.22 7.00
N GLU A 10 -43.94 9.02 6.25
CA GLU A 10 -42.84 9.98 6.19
C GLU A 10 -42.54 10.45 4.75
N THR A 11 -42.92 11.69 4.44
CA THR A 11 -42.63 12.34 3.15
C THR A 11 -41.62 13.46 3.36
N GLY A 12 -40.48 13.42 2.66
CA GLY A 12 -39.44 14.45 2.81
C GLY A 12 -38.49 14.51 1.62
N ARG A 13 -37.99 15.71 1.28
CA ARG A 13 -37.03 15.90 0.19
C ARG A 13 -35.58 15.60 0.60
N THR A 14 -35.33 15.44 1.90
CA THR A 14 -34.00 15.14 2.45
C THR A 14 -34.14 14.31 3.71
N PHE A 15 -33.19 13.41 3.92
CA PHE A 15 -33.05 12.64 5.16
C PHE A 15 -31.63 12.80 5.69
N THR A 16 -31.44 12.69 7.00
CA THR A 16 -30.11 12.84 7.60
C THR A 16 -29.67 11.55 8.27
N VAL A 17 -28.47 11.11 7.93
CA VAL A 17 -27.80 9.98 8.57
C VAL A 17 -26.74 10.49 9.54
N ARG A 18 -26.73 9.93 10.76
CA ARG A 18 -25.75 10.26 11.81
C ARG A 18 -25.08 9.00 12.34
N SER A 19 -23.78 9.11 12.61
CA SER A 19 -23.00 8.08 13.30
C SER A 19 -21.73 8.72 13.86
N ALA A 20 -21.24 8.22 15.00
CA ALA A 20 -19.91 8.58 15.50
C ALA A 20 -18.78 8.10 14.57
N ALA A 21 -19.07 7.25 13.59
CA ALA A 21 -18.14 6.84 12.54
C ALA A 21 -17.94 7.92 11.46
N PHE A 22 -18.77 8.96 11.38
CA PHE A 22 -18.70 9.97 10.31
C PHE A 22 -18.15 11.30 10.85
N ASP A 23 -17.42 12.03 10.02
CA ASP A 23 -16.90 13.37 10.40
C ASP A 23 -18.02 14.40 10.57
N LYS A 24 -19.14 14.21 9.86
CA LYS A 24 -20.33 15.06 9.91
C LYS A 24 -21.59 14.26 9.58
N PRO A 25 -22.80 14.75 9.95
CA PRO A 25 -24.04 14.20 9.44
C PRO A 25 -24.05 14.16 7.91
N VAL A 26 -24.67 13.12 7.35
CA VAL A 26 -24.74 12.89 5.91
C VAL A 26 -26.18 13.08 5.45
N THR A 27 -26.39 14.00 4.51
CA THR A 27 -27.70 14.23 3.91
C THR A 27 -27.90 13.27 2.76
N LEU A 28 -28.99 12.50 2.79
CA LEU A 28 -29.46 11.70 1.66
C LEU A 28 -30.35 12.58 0.77
N THR A 29 -30.08 12.55 -0.53
CA THR A 29 -30.82 13.31 -1.54
C THR A 29 -31.28 12.38 -2.65
N HIS A 30 -32.45 12.66 -3.20
CA HIS A 30 -32.86 12.02 -4.45
C HIS A 30 -32.02 12.59 -5.60
N ASP A 31 -31.48 11.71 -6.44
CA ASP A 31 -30.71 12.07 -7.63
C ASP A 31 -31.58 11.87 -8.88
N PRO A 32 -32.16 12.96 -9.43
CA PRO A 32 -33.03 12.87 -10.60
C PRO A 32 -32.27 12.56 -11.90
N ASP A 33 -30.94 12.67 -11.90
CA ASP A 33 -30.09 12.37 -13.05
C ASP A 33 -29.34 11.03 -12.88
N GLY A 34 -29.62 10.33 -11.75
CA GLY A 34 -28.96 9.09 -11.36
C GLY A 34 -29.52 7.84 -12.05
N PRO A 35 -28.90 6.67 -11.83
CA PRO A 35 -29.37 5.39 -12.38
C PRO A 35 -30.78 5.03 -11.92
N ASP A 36 -31.21 5.58 -10.78
CA ASP A 36 -32.52 5.38 -10.17
C ASP A 36 -33.44 6.60 -10.32
N TRP A 37 -33.23 7.43 -11.36
CA TRP A 37 -34.02 8.63 -11.63
C TRP A 37 -35.54 8.40 -11.68
N ASN A 38 -35.96 7.21 -12.13
CA ASN A 38 -37.36 6.83 -12.24
C ASN A 38 -37.98 6.44 -10.89
N ASN A 39 -37.16 6.32 -9.85
CA ASN A 39 -37.59 6.05 -8.50
C ASN A 39 -37.39 7.31 -7.63
N PRO A 40 -38.35 8.25 -7.62
CA PRO A 40 -38.27 9.49 -6.84
C PRO A 40 -38.23 9.26 -5.32
N ARG A 41 -38.40 8.00 -4.90
CA ARG A 41 -38.44 7.54 -3.52
C ARG A 41 -37.09 7.10 -3.00
N LEU A 42 -36.12 6.91 -3.90
CA LEU A 42 -34.78 6.50 -3.54
C LEU A 42 -33.92 7.72 -3.23
N PHE A 43 -33.35 7.72 -2.03
CA PHE A 43 -32.44 8.74 -1.55
C PHE A 43 -31.08 8.12 -1.26
N ASP A 44 -30.04 8.71 -1.82
CA ASP A 44 -28.69 8.17 -1.72
C ASP A 44 -27.68 9.20 -1.22
N ALA A 45 -26.63 8.67 -0.58
CA ALA A 45 -25.39 9.39 -0.35
C ALA A 45 -24.21 8.43 -0.20
N VAL A 46 -23.01 8.95 -0.42
CA VAL A 46 -21.76 8.27 -0.12
C VAL A 46 -21.19 8.83 1.19
N PRO A 47 -21.40 8.16 2.34
CA PRO A 47 -20.81 8.60 3.59
C PRO A 47 -19.30 8.37 3.56
N MET A 48 -18.54 9.32 4.10
CA MET A 48 -17.12 9.14 4.39
C MET A 48 -16.95 8.76 5.87
N VAL A 49 -16.32 7.61 6.10
CA VAL A 49 -15.89 7.21 7.46
C VAL A 49 -14.78 8.16 7.90
N SER A 50 -14.90 8.66 9.12
CA SER A 50 -13.92 9.54 9.73
C SER A 50 -12.56 8.84 9.81
N ARG A 51 -11.49 9.56 9.47
CA ARG A 51 -10.11 9.09 9.69
C ARG A 51 -9.80 8.85 11.18
N ARG A 52 -10.61 9.41 12.08
CA ARG A 52 -10.48 9.25 13.52
C ARG A 52 -11.32 8.10 14.08
N ALA A 53 -12.24 7.55 13.28
CA ALA A 53 -13.04 6.40 13.69
C ALA A 53 -12.11 5.22 13.98
N LYS A 54 -12.27 4.63 15.16
CA LYS A 54 -11.54 3.43 15.56
C LYS A 54 -12.23 2.19 15.02
N ASP A 55 -11.50 1.09 14.93
CA ASP A 55 -12.07 -0.23 14.69
C ASP A 55 -13.19 -0.50 15.70
N GLY A 56 -14.36 -0.91 15.24
CA GLY A 56 -15.51 -1.13 16.10
C GLY A 56 -16.84 -1.19 15.36
N VAL A 57 -17.90 -1.41 16.13
CA VAL A 57 -19.27 -1.43 15.62
C VAL A 57 -19.95 -0.13 15.99
N TYR A 58 -20.43 0.59 14.98
CA TYR A 58 -21.07 1.89 15.12
C TYR A 58 -22.55 1.79 14.79
N THR A 59 -23.36 2.55 15.52
CA THR A 59 -24.78 2.72 15.19
C THR A 59 -24.94 3.90 14.25
N VAL A 60 -25.49 3.62 13.08
CA VAL A 60 -25.96 4.58 12.10
C VAL A 60 -27.44 4.82 12.35
N THR A 61 -27.80 6.08 12.56
CA THR A 61 -29.18 6.50 12.81
C THR A 61 -29.67 7.34 11.63
N LEU A 62 -30.80 6.96 11.05
CA LEU A 62 -31.51 7.71 10.03
C LEU A 62 -32.55 8.59 10.71
N HIS A 63 -32.57 9.87 10.33
CA HIS A 63 -33.51 10.87 10.81
C HIS A 63 -34.36 11.41 9.66
N ALA A 64 -35.63 11.63 9.95
CA ALA A 64 -36.55 12.38 9.09
C ALA A 64 -36.14 13.84 8.98
N ALA A 65 -36.74 14.58 8.04
CA ALA A 65 -36.57 16.03 7.94
C ALA A 65 -37.01 16.76 9.23
N SER A 66 -38.00 16.23 9.95
CA SER A 66 -38.47 16.73 11.25
C SER A 66 -37.52 16.41 12.42
N GLY A 67 -36.48 15.61 12.19
CA GLY A 67 -35.42 15.32 13.16
C GLY A 67 -35.65 14.08 14.03
N HIS A 68 -36.83 13.47 14.02
CA HIS A 68 -37.07 12.21 14.74
C HIS A 68 -36.39 11.03 14.02
N VAL A 69 -36.19 9.93 14.75
CA VAL A 69 -35.46 8.75 14.27
C VAL A 69 -36.37 7.83 13.49
N LEU A 70 -35.99 7.52 12.26
CA LEU A 70 -36.69 6.59 11.37
C LEU A 70 -36.14 5.17 11.49
N ALA A 71 -34.82 5.02 11.56
CA ALA A 71 -34.17 3.72 11.60
C ALA A 71 -32.82 3.78 12.31
N ARG A 72 -32.40 2.61 12.80
CA ARG A 72 -31.04 2.38 13.31
C ARG A 72 -30.45 1.14 12.67
N LYS A 73 -29.19 1.21 12.28
CA LYS A 73 -28.42 0.06 11.78
C LYS A 73 -27.03 0.04 12.37
N ARG A 74 -26.45 -1.15 12.48
CA ARG A 74 -25.07 -1.32 12.92
C ARG A 74 -24.18 -1.47 11.69
N ILE A 75 -23.06 -0.77 11.68
CA ILE A 75 -21.98 -0.94 10.71
C ILE A 75 -20.70 -1.34 11.45
N THR A 76 -19.91 -2.20 10.85
CA THR A 76 -18.55 -2.48 11.34
C THR A 76 -17.59 -1.58 10.58
N VAL A 77 -16.86 -0.76 11.33
CA VAL A 77 -15.73 0.01 10.82
C VAL A 77 -14.47 -0.72 11.26
N ARG A 78 -13.56 -0.96 10.31
CA ARG A 78 -12.22 -1.47 10.60
C ARG A 78 -11.23 -0.88 9.62
N ALA A 79 -9.99 -0.68 10.05
CA ALA A 79 -8.89 -0.47 9.13
C ALA A 79 -8.67 -1.73 8.29
N SER A 80 -8.56 -1.56 6.96
CA SER A 80 -8.22 -2.67 6.07
C SER A 80 -6.80 -3.16 6.36
N ARG A 81 -6.54 -4.46 6.23
CA ARG A 81 -5.26 -5.09 6.57
C ARG A 81 -4.64 -5.72 5.33
N PRO A 82 -3.31 -5.89 5.28
CA PRO A 82 -2.68 -6.67 4.22
C PRO A 82 -3.38 -8.03 4.03
N GLY A 83 -3.84 -8.30 2.81
CA GLY A 83 -4.62 -9.49 2.46
C GLY A 83 -6.14 -9.29 2.41
N ASP A 84 -6.67 -8.19 2.96
CA ASP A 84 -8.06 -7.81 2.73
C ASP A 84 -8.26 -7.30 1.29
N HIS A 85 -9.41 -7.59 0.70
CA HIS A 85 -9.74 -7.16 -0.67
C HIS A 85 -9.85 -5.63 -0.84
N ASP A 86 -10.10 -4.92 0.25
CA ASP A 86 -10.21 -3.46 0.33
C ASP A 86 -8.92 -2.79 0.83
N TYR A 87 -7.87 -3.57 1.10
CA TYR A 87 -6.56 -3.04 1.43
C TYR A 87 -5.84 -2.53 0.18
N ARG A 88 -5.44 -1.26 0.23
CA ARG A 88 -4.76 -0.59 -0.89
C ARG A 88 -3.28 -0.36 -0.67
N GLY A 89 -2.78 -0.44 0.56
CA GLY A 89 -1.40 -0.09 0.87
C GLY A 89 -0.40 -0.88 0.02
N ASN A 90 0.54 -0.19 -0.61
CA ASN A 90 1.55 -0.78 -1.51
C ASN A 90 2.95 -0.42 -1.03
N ALA A 91 3.19 -0.67 0.25
CA ALA A 91 4.43 -0.44 0.95
C ALA A 91 5.62 -1.23 0.36
N ARG A 92 6.72 -0.54 0.05
CA ARG A 92 7.98 -1.08 -0.49
C ARG A 92 9.19 -0.53 0.29
N GLY A 93 10.18 -1.40 0.53
CA GLY A 93 11.41 -1.09 1.28
C GLY A 93 11.57 -1.92 2.57
N PRO A 94 12.43 -1.50 3.51
CA PRO A 94 13.32 -0.35 3.40
C PRO A 94 14.40 -0.54 2.33
N PHE A 95 14.67 0.50 1.56
CA PHE A 95 15.80 0.59 0.64
C PHE A 95 16.84 1.58 1.16
N PHE A 96 18.04 1.54 0.60
CA PHE A 96 19.18 2.30 1.09
C PHE A 96 19.99 2.89 -0.05
N PHE A 97 20.48 4.11 0.15
CA PHE A 97 21.40 4.78 -0.78
C PHE A 97 22.37 5.68 -0.01
N GLY A 98 23.58 5.87 -0.55
CA GLY A 98 24.61 6.70 0.08
C GLY A 98 24.35 8.19 -0.06
N SER A 99 25.14 9.02 0.63
CA SER A 99 25.01 10.48 0.60
C SER A 99 25.20 11.10 -0.81
N SER A 100 25.93 10.43 -1.70
CA SER A 100 26.17 10.85 -3.08
C SER A 100 25.26 10.15 -4.09
N GLY A 101 24.45 9.19 -3.65
CA GLY A 101 23.52 8.44 -4.51
C GLY A 101 22.12 9.02 -4.45
N SER A 102 21.21 8.47 -5.27
CA SER A 102 19.81 8.92 -5.33
C SER A 102 18.82 7.86 -4.85
N ALA A 103 17.57 8.27 -4.62
CA ALA A 103 16.49 7.38 -4.20
C ALA A 103 16.14 6.32 -5.26
N GLU A 104 16.43 6.62 -6.53
CA GLU A 104 16.24 5.74 -7.68
C GLU A 104 17.25 4.60 -7.71
N GLU A 105 18.46 4.84 -7.20
CA GLU A 105 19.54 3.84 -7.10
C GLU A 105 19.45 2.97 -5.84
N ALA A 106 18.44 3.21 -4.99
CA ALA A 106 18.34 2.61 -3.67
C ALA A 106 18.15 1.09 -3.75
N LYS A 107 18.85 0.37 -2.86
CA LYS A 107 18.89 -1.11 -2.82
C LYS A 107 18.40 -1.64 -1.48
N ASN A 108 17.89 -2.86 -1.44
CA ASN A 108 17.49 -3.53 -0.20
C ASN A 108 18.67 -4.11 0.61
N ARG A 109 19.90 -3.89 0.16
CA ARG A 109 21.13 -4.23 0.88
C ARG A 109 22.15 -3.11 0.67
N TYR A 110 22.76 -2.67 1.76
CA TYR A 110 23.77 -1.62 1.74
C TYR A 110 25.00 -2.01 2.54
N ARG A 111 26.19 -1.62 2.07
CA ARG A 111 27.45 -1.82 2.79
C ARG A 111 27.95 -0.48 3.30
N THR A 112 28.38 -0.45 4.56
CA THR A 112 28.92 0.77 5.16
C THR A 112 29.94 0.44 6.25
N GLN A 113 30.69 1.44 6.68
CA GLN A 113 31.63 1.35 7.79
C GLN A 113 30.96 1.80 9.09
N PRO A 114 31.48 1.41 10.27
CA PRO A 114 31.06 1.98 11.54
C PRO A 114 31.15 3.51 11.50
N GLY A 115 30.15 4.19 12.07
CA GLY A 115 30.07 5.65 12.04
C GLY A 115 29.58 6.25 10.70
N GLY A 116 29.44 5.43 9.66
CA GLY A 116 28.93 5.83 8.34
C GLY A 116 27.49 6.33 8.39
N THR A 117 27.11 7.10 7.37
CA THR A 117 25.76 7.64 7.18
C THR A 117 25.25 7.26 5.80
N PHE A 118 23.99 6.84 5.72
CA PHE A 118 23.27 6.57 4.47
C PHE A 118 21.80 6.88 4.65
N ASN A 119 21.05 7.03 3.58
CA ASN A 119 19.61 7.29 3.64
C ASN A 119 18.82 5.98 3.67
N VAL A 120 17.80 5.93 4.52
CA VAL A 120 16.78 4.87 4.51
C VAL A 120 15.59 5.40 3.73
N LEU A 121 15.13 4.64 2.75
CA LEU A 121 14.02 4.96 1.86
C LEU A 121 12.86 3.99 2.07
N TRP A 122 11.66 4.55 2.13
CA TRP A 122 10.39 3.86 2.11
C TRP A 122 9.52 4.42 0.98
N LYS A 123 8.81 3.56 0.27
CA LYS A 123 7.84 3.97 -0.77
C LYS A 123 6.49 3.34 -0.48
N ASP A 124 5.42 4.08 -0.68
CA ASP A 124 4.07 3.57 -0.53
C ASP A 124 3.11 4.35 -1.42
N GLU A 125 2.45 3.66 -2.34
CA GLU A 125 1.46 4.24 -3.26
C GLU A 125 0.21 4.76 -2.52
N PHE A 126 -0.18 4.09 -1.44
CA PHE A 126 -1.40 4.40 -0.69
C PHE A 126 -1.14 4.40 0.82
N PRO A 127 -0.34 5.36 1.33
CA PRO A 127 -0.05 5.45 2.75
C PRO A 127 -1.31 5.76 3.55
N ASP A 128 -1.41 5.18 4.74
CA ASP A 128 -2.49 5.54 5.66
C ASP A 128 -2.31 6.96 6.20
N ALA A 129 -3.42 7.59 6.57
CA ALA A 129 -3.40 8.94 7.09
C ALA A 129 -2.54 9.06 8.37
N GLY A 130 -1.63 10.04 8.41
CA GLY A 130 -0.77 10.29 9.56
C GLY A 130 0.59 9.56 9.49
N GLU A 131 0.79 8.67 8.52
CA GLU A 131 2.11 8.04 8.26
C GLU A 131 3.18 9.09 7.98
N GLU A 132 2.81 10.21 7.34
CA GLU A 132 3.69 11.34 7.05
C GLU A 132 4.38 11.96 8.28
N THR A 133 3.89 11.67 9.49
CA THR A 133 4.49 12.17 10.73
C THR A 133 5.05 11.09 11.65
N THR A 134 4.75 9.81 11.40
CA THR A 134 4.97 8.72 12.38
C THR A 134 5.90 7.61 11.87
N LEU A 135 6.17 7.57 10.56
CA LEU A 135 6.96 6.52 9.95
C LEU A 135 8.41 6.52 10.47
N THR A 136 8.84 5.39 11.02
CA THR A 136 10.14 5.26 11.68
C THR A 136 10.88 4.01 11.22
N ALA A 137 12.18 4.16 10.93
CA ALA A 137 13.12 3.09 10.70
C ALA A 137 13.92 2.78 11.97
N THR A 138 14.02 1.50 12.30
CA THR A 138 14.76 1.01 13.48
C THR A 138 15.80 -0.02 13.08
N SER A 139 16.97 0.03 13.71
CA SER A 139 18.00 -1.00 13.58
C SER A 139 18.88 -1.01 14.82
N PRO A 140 19.35 -2.19 15.28
CA PRO A 140 20.39 -2.27 16.32
C PRO A 140 21.70 -1.57 15.92
N ALA A 141 21.92 -1.36 14.62
CA ALA A 141 23.09 -0.69 14.08
C ALA A 141 23.00 0.85 14.15
N PHE A 142 21.79 1.40 14.24
CA PHE A 142 21.60 2.85 14.26
C PHE A 142 21.99 3.43 15.61
N GLN A 143 22.49 4.66 15.60
CA GLN A 143 22.70 5.43 16.83
C GLN A 143 21.39 5.70 17.56
N ARG A 144 20.29 5.87 16.80
CA ARG A 144 18.92 6.05 17.28
C ARG A 144 17.93 5.66 16.17
N PRO A 145 16.68 5.34 16.51
CA PRO A 145 15.60 5.26 15.53
C PRO A 145 15.56 6.52 14.65
N VAL A 146 15.22 6.35 13.38
CA VAL A 146 15.20 7.43 12.39
C VAL A 146 13.79 7.64 11.91
N ARG A 147 13.28 8.87 12.07
CA ARG A 147 11.98 9.28 11.54
C ARG A 147 12.14 9.58 10.05
N LEU A 148 11.35 8.93 9.21
CA LEU A 148 11.37 9.13 7.76
C LEU A 148 10.46 10.30 7.41
N GLU A 149 10.95 11.22 6.60
CA GLU A 149 10.20 12.42 6.21
C GLU A 149 9.73 12.30 4.78
N ARG A 150 8.53 12.84 4.52
CA ARG A 150 7.94 12.82 3.19
C ARG A 150 8.78 13.66 2.24
N ASP A 151 9.12 13.08 1.10
CA ASP A 151 9.82 13.75 0.03
C ASP A 151 8.82 14.18 -1.05
N ASP A 152 8.59 15.49 -1.13
CA ASP A 152 7.66 16.10 -2.09
C ASP A 152 8.35 16.51 -3.41
N SER A 153 9.68 16.36 -3.52
CA SER A 153 10.46 16.82 -4.69
C SER A 153 10.05 16.16 -6.02
N LYS A 154 9.36 15.02 -5.95
CA LYS A 154 8.86 14.26 -7.11
C LYS A 154 7.36 14.00 -7.10
N ALA A 155 6.61 14.68 -6.22
CA ALA A 155 5.17 14.49 -6.09
C ALA A 155 4.38 14.83 -7.37
N ALA A 156 4.95 15.63 -8.28
CA ALA A 156 4.33 16.01 -9.55
C ALA A 156 4.52 14.99 -10.70
N ASP A 157 5.44 14.04 -10.56
CA ASP A 157 5.81 13.11 -11.64
C ASP A 157 4.95 11.82 -11.64
N GLY A 158 3.97 11.71 -10.75
CA GLY A 158 3.10 10.53 -10.62
C GLY A 158 3.75 9.33 -9.94
N ASP A 159 4.94 9.51 -9.36
CA ASP A 159 5.62 8.51 -8.54
C ASP A 159 4.91 8.26 -7.21
N ASP A 160 5.05 7.04 -6.68
CA ASP A 160 4.63 6.71 -5.31
C ASP A 160 5.19 7.73 -4.31
N PRO A 161 4.39 8.16 -3.30
CA PRO A 161 4.91 8.86 -2.13
C PRO A 161 6.16 8.18 -1.55
N ARG A 162 7.21 8.99 -1.37
CA ARG A 162 8.51 8.56 -0.85
C ARG A 162 8.76 9.17 0.51
N TYR A 163 9.37 8.39 1.39
CA TYR A 163 9.80 8.84 2.71
C TYR A 163 11.24 8.45 2.92
N TYR A 164 12.11 9.39 3.28
CA TYR A 164 13.48 9.05 3.60
C TYR A 164 14.06 9.94 4.70
N ALA A 165 15.14 9.44 5.30
CA ALA A 165 15.97 10.21 6.21
C ALA A 165 17.37 9.59 6.34
N PRO A 166 18.39 10.40 6.67
CA PRO A 166 19.73 9.89 6.94
C PRO A 166 19.77 9.10 8.25
N ALA A 167 20.33 7.89 8.19
CA ALA A 167 20.62 7.03 9.31
C ALA A 167 22.12 6.95 9.55
N ARG A 168 22.54 7.19 10.79
CA ARG A 168 23.94 7.09 11.22
C ARG A 168 24.20 5.79 11.96
N ILE A 169 25.22 5.06 11.53
CA ILE A 169 25.67 3.82 12.18
C ILE A 169 26.46 4.13 13.45
N ARG A 170 26.33 3.27 14.46
CA ARG A 170 27.12 3.35 15.69
C ARG A 170 28.62 3.26 15.35
N PRO A 171 29.48 4.15 15.89
CA PRO A 171 30.89 4.22 15.51
C PRO A 171 31.71 3.00 15.94
N ASN A 172 31.31 2.32 17.02
CA ASN A 172 32.01 1.16 17.58
C ASN A 172 31.23 -0.15 17.35
N LEU A 173 30.46 -0.20 16.26
CA LEU A 173 29.66 -1.37 15.93
C LEU A 173 30.55 -2.44 15.32
N ALA A 174 30.46 -3.67 15.83
CA ALA A 174 31.20 -4.80 15.27
C ALA A 174 30.78 -5.05 13.80
N PRO A 175 31.69 -5.54 12.95
CA PRO A 175 31.33 -5.96 11.60
C PRO A 175 30.24 -7.03 11.63
N GLY A 176 29.29 -6.96 10.70
CA GLY A 176 28.17 -7.90 10.66
C GLY A 176 27.00 -7.44 9.80
N SER A 177 25.96 -8.27 9.70
CA SER A 177 24.70 -7.91 9.06
C SER A 177 23.68 -7.52 10.12
N TYR A 178 23.07 -6.36 9.94
CA TYR A 178 22.10 -5.79 10.88
C TYR A 178 20.77 -5.56 10.18
N PRO A 179 19.65 -6.01 10.78
CA PRO A 179 18.33 -5.75 10.22
C PRO A 179 17.97 -4.28 10.38
N VAL A 180 17.38 -3.69 9.35
CA VAL A 180 16.67 -2.42 9.40
C VAL A 180 15.21 -2.72 9.15
N THR A 181 14.36 -2.34 10.10
CA THR A 181 12.93 -2.54 10.06
C THR A 181 12.22 -1.21 9.95
N VAL A 182 11.23 -1.14 9.07
CA VAL A 182 10.23 -0.07 9.02
C VAL A 182 8.87 -0.67 9.32
N VAL A 183 8.13 0.00 10.19
CA VAL A 183 6.75 -0.34 10.55
C VAL A 183 5.84 0.79 10.08
N SER A 184 4.84 0.47 9.27
CA SER A 184 3.90 1.42 8.69
C SER A 184 2.45 0.91 8.81
N HIS A 185 1.51 1.67 8.26
CA HIS A 185 0.07 1.42 8.35
C HIS A 185 -0.38 1.20 9.80
N HIS A 186 0.11 2.05 10.72
CA HIS A 186 -0.16 1.96 12.16
C HIS A 186 0.17 0.59 12.76
N GLY A 187 1.23 -0.07 12.30
CA GLY A 187 1.67 -1.36 12.83
C GLY A 187 1.23 -2.58 12.02
N ARG A 188 0.37 -2.41 11.00
CA ARG A 188 -0.11 -3.51 10.16
C ARG A 188 0.94 -4.00 9.17
N VAL A 189 1.88 -3.15 8.77
CA VAL A 189 2.94 -3.52 7.84
C VAL A 189 4.28 -3.40 8.53
N LYS A 190 5.05 -4.50 8.45
CA LYS A 190 6.42 -4.57 8.94
C LYS A 190 7.29 -5.14 7.84
N LYS A 191 8.27 -4.37 7.37
CA LYS A 191 9.26 -4.85 6.39
C LYS A 191 10.67 -4.65 6.91
N THR A 192 11.54 -5.58 6.55
CA THR A 192 12.92 -5.62 7.01
C THR A 192 13.86 -5.81 5.83
N SER A 193 14.95 -5.07 5.82
CA SER A 193 16.08 -5.24 4.91
C SER A 193 17.39 -5.20 5.68
N GLN A 194 18.53 -5.42 5.02
CA GLN A 194 19.80 -5.68 5.71
C GLN A 194 20.85 -4.63 5.39
N VAL A 195 21.55 -4.18 6.42
CA VAL A 195 22.76 -3.35 6.28
C VAL A 195 23.95 -4.16 6.75
N VAL A 196 24.98 -4.21 5.91
CA VAL A 196 26.23 -4.90 6.21
C VAL A 196 27.25 -3.86 6.66
N VAL A 197 27.71 -4.00 7.89
CA VAL A 197 28.77 -3.17 8.46
C VAL A 197 30.08 -3.91 8.27
N THR A 198 30.98 -3.32 7.51
CA THR A 198 32.31 -3.86 7.26
C THR A 198 33.28 -3.44 8.37
N GLY A 199 34.38 -4.16 8.56
CA GLY A 199 35.43 -3.72 9.48
C GLY A 199 36.04 -2.41 9.04
N THR A 200 36.39 -1.56 10.01
CA THR A 200 37.28 -0.42 9.80
C THR A 200 38.60 -0.99 9.32
N GLY A 201 38.83 -0.99 8.02
CA GLY A 201 40.12 -1.41 7.47
C GLY A 201 41.19 -0.47 8.01
N THR A 202 41.92 -0.88 9.05
CA THR A 202 43.36 -0.72 8.98
C THR A 202 43.83 -1.71 7.93
N ASP A 203 43.81 -1.28 6.68
CA ASP A 203 44.65 -1.88 5.66
C ASP A 203 46.09 -1.72 6.17
N THR A 204 46.58 -2.70 6.92
CA THR A 204 48.02 -2.98 6.96
C THR A 204 48.31 -3.59 5.60
N GLY A 205 48.34 -2.73 4.58
CA GLY A 205 48.94 -3.03 3.30
C GLY A 205 50.41 -3.26 3.58
N THR A 206 50.77 -4.51 3.89
CA THR A 206 52.12 -5.02 3.70
C THR A 206 52.47 -4.67 2.27
N GLY A 207 53.34 -3.67 2.12
CA GLY A 207 53.76 -3.17 0.83
C GLY A 207 54.18 -4.34 -0.05
N SER A 208 53.53 -4.51 -1.19
CA SER A 208 54.15 -5.19 -2.32
C SER A 208 55.32 -4.34 -2.73
N THR A 209 56.48 -4.60 -2.13
CA THR A 209 57.77 -4.17 -2.63
C THR A 209 57.94 -4.75 -4.03
N SER A 210 57.81 -3.88 -5.01
CA SER A 210 58.36 -4.04 -6.35
C SER A 210 59.83 -4.46 -6.24
N GLY A 211 60.16 -5.63 -6.76
CA GLY A 211 61.52 -6.10 -6.97
C GLY A 211 61.60 -6.78 -8.35
N PRO A 212 62.58 -6.42 -9.20
CA PRO A 212 62.61 -6.82 -10.61
C PRO A 212 63.18 -8.24 -10.77
N GLY A 213 62.60 -9.03 -11.68
CA GLY A 213 63.04 -10.40 -11.95
C GLY A 213 62.75 -10.83 -13.38
N THR A 214 63.79 -10.77 -14.20
CA THR A 214 63.90 -11.14 -15.62
C THR A 214 63.85 -12.66 -15.84
N GLY A 215 63.25 -13.11 -16.95
CA GLY A 215 63.49 -14.42 -17.61
C GLY A 215 62.23 -15.29 -17.80
N SER A 216 61.63 -15.36 -19.01
CA SER A 216 61.88 -16.40 -20.04
C SER A 216 61.36 -17.80 -19.62
N THR A 217 60.55 -18.59 -20.33
CA THR A 217 60.34 -18.78 -21.78
C THR A 217 59.20 -19.79 -22.03
N THR A 218 58.56 -19.68 -23.21
CA THR A 218 58.02 -20.76 -24.07
C THR A 218 56.72 -21.51 -23.69
N GLY A 219 55.76 -21.49 -24.61
CA GLY A 219 54.64 -22.44 -24.62
C GLY A 219 53.49 -22.15 -25.58
N THR A 220 53.78 -21.92 -26.86
CA THR A 220 52.78 -21.77 -27.94
C THR A 220 52.03 -23.09 -28.20
N LYS A 221 50.70 -23.09 -28.25
CA LYS A 221 49.94 -23.89 -29.23
C LYS A 221 48.48 -23.42 -29.40
N SER A 222 48.23 -22.78 -30.53
CA SER A 222 46.92 -22.65 -31.16
C SER A 222 46.50 -23.97 -31.80
N THR A 223 45.23 -24.34 -31.69
CA THR A 223 44.53 -25.14 -32.71
C THR A 223 43.05 -24.79 -32.77
N THR A 224 42.68 -24.32 -33.96
CA THR A 224 41.37 -24.11 -34.56
C THR A 224 40.47 -25.35 -34.53
N GLY A 225 39.15 -25.16 -34.46
CA GLY A 225 38.17 -26.22 -34.75
C GLY A 225 36.71 -25.77 -34.59
N THR A 226 36.11 -25.28 -35.67
CA THR A 226 34.65 -25.26 -35.88
C THR A 226 34.23 -26.61 -36.47
N PRO A 227 33.08 -27.17 -36.06
CA PRO A 227 32.15 -27.65 -37.08
C PRO A 227 30.67 -27.31 -36.83
N ASP A 228 30.09 -26.84 -37.93
CA ASP A 228 28.76 -26.96 -38.54
C ASP A 228 27.53 -27.61 -37.86
N ALA A 229 26.40 -27.24 -38.45
CA ALA A 229 25.00 -27.31 -38.12
C ALA A 229 24.35 -28.69 -37.88
N GLY A 230 23.28 -28.64 -37.07
CA GLY A 230 22.27 -29.69 -36.96
C GLY A 230 20.89 -29.10 -36.63
N LYS A 231 20.06 -28.90 -37.67
CA LYS A 231 18.63 -28.57 -37.56
C LYS A 231 17.86 -29.72 -36.89
N LYS A 232 16.95 -29.42 -35.96
CA LYS A 232 15.69 -30.17 -35.77
C LYS A 232 14.53 -29.22 -35.49
N LYS A 233 13.54 -29.26 -36.39
CA LYS A 233 12.17 -28.75 -36.28
C LYS A 233 11.31 -29.73 -35.49
N THR A 234 10.39 -29.23 -34.66
CA THR A 234 8.97 -29.65 -34.39
C THR A 234 8.57 -29.08 -33.02
N ALA A 235 7.36 -28.61 -32.71
CA ALA A 235 6.10 -28.41 -33.40
C ALA A 235 5.26 -27.36 -32.61
N ALA A 236 4.30 -26.71 -33.28
CA ALA A 236 3.19 -25.95 -32.69
C ALA A 236 2.26 -26.90 -31.87
N ALA A 237 1.31 -26.52 -31.02
CA ALA A 237 0.41 -25.35 -30.85
C ALA A 237 -0.18 -25.47 -29.38
N PRO A 238 -1.33 -24.88 -28.93
CA PRO A 238 -2.27 -23.96 -29.59
C PRO A 238 -2.83 -22.79 -28.72
N ASP A 239 -3.52 -21.90 -29.44
CA ASP A 239 -4.78 -21.19 -29.17
C ASP A 239 -5.05 -20.44 -27.85
N LYS A 240 -5.26 -19.14 -28.05
CA LYS A 240 -6.13 -18.27 -27.27
C LYS A 240 -7.59 -18.74 -27.39
N PRO A 241 -8.38 -18.62 -26.33
CA PRO A 241 -9.80 -18.34 -26.44
C PRO A 241 -10.07 -16.86 -26.12
N ASP A 242 -10.70 -16.18 -27.08
CA ASP A 242 -11.61 -15.07 -26.79
C ASP A 242 -12.73 -15.57 -25.88
N LYS A 243 -13.07 -14.78 -24.85
CA LYS A 243 -14.39 -14.81 -24.22
C LYS A 243 -14.73 -13.43 -23.69
N ASP A 244 -15.63 -12.79 -24.42
CA ASP A 244 -16.62 -11.89 -23.87
C ASP A 244 -17.36 -12.61 -22.73
N ASP A 245 -17.42 -11.99 -21.54
CA ASP A 245 -18.43 -12.31 -20.55
C ASP A 245 -18.90 -11.01 -19.90
N SER A 246 -20.09 -10.61 -20.34
CA SER A 246 -20.92 -9.57 -19.77
C SER A 246 -21.39 -10.05 -18.40
N GLY A 247 -20.64 -9.71 -17.35
CA GLY A 247 -20.99 -10.04 -15.97
C GLY A 247 -22.21 -9.26 -15.50
N HIS A 248 -23.40 -9.87 -15.63
CA HIS A 248 -24.56 -9.54 -14.82
C HIS A 248 -24.25 -9.78 -13.33
N PRO A 249 -24.62 -8.88 -12.39
CA PRO A 249 -24.54 -9.21 -10.97
C PRO A 249 -25.59 -10.27 -10.61
N ALA A 250 -25.11 -11.36 -10.02
CA ALA A 250 -25.93 -12.40 -9.42
C ALA A 250 -26.75 -11.84 -8.25
N VAL A 251 -28.07 -11.96 -8.35
CA VAL A 251 -29.02 -11.71 -7.27
C VAL A 251 -29.01 -12.93 -6.36
N LEU A 252 -28.57 -12.77 -5.11
CA LEU A 252 -28.73 -13.81 -4.10
C LEU A 252 -30.15 -13.74 -3.54
N ALA A 253 -31.05 -14.54 -4.12
CA ALA A 253 -32.39 -14.76 -3.58
C ALA A 253 -32.30 -15.78 -2.43
N GLY A 254 -32.51 -15.31 -1.19
CA GLY A 254 -32.76 -16.17 -0.04
C GLY A 254 -34.26 -16.30 0.17
N ALA A 255 -34.84 -17.42 -0.26
CA ALA A 255 -36.17 -17.84 0.15
C ALA A 255 -36.09 -18.58 1.49
N GLY A 256 -36.90 -18.16 2.47
CA GLY A 256 -37.02 -18.81 3.78
C GLY A 256 -38.15 -18.17 4.58
N VAL A 257 -39.28 -18.86 4.62
CA VAL A 257 -40.57 -18.44 5.18
C VAL A 257 -40.54 -18.41 6.72
N GLY A 258 -40.99 -17.31 7.32
CA GLY A 258 -41.22 -17.19 8.77
C GLY A 258 -41.32 -15.74 9.22
N ALA A 259 -42.52 -15.30 9.61
CA ALA A 259 -42.86 -13.91 9.89
C ALA A 259 -42.06 -13.29 11.04
N ALA A 260 -41.15 -12.37 10.70
CA ALA A 260 -40.70 -11.25 11.54
C ALA A 260 -40.08 -10.20 10.59
N ALA A 261 -40.69 -9.01 10.50
CA ALA A 261 -40.32 -7.98 9.54
C ALA A 261 -38.93 -7.39 9.83
N THR A 262 -37.89 -7.87 9.13
CA THR A 262 -36.53 -7.34 9.19
C THR A 262 -36.31 -6.23 8.16
N ALA A 263 -36.02 -5.02 8.63
CA ALA A 263 -35.74 -3.83 7.80
C ALA A 263 -34.43 -3.96 6.99
N GLY A 264 -34.57 -4.06 5.66
CA GLY A 264 -33.46 -4.19 4.73
C GLY A 264 -33.03 -2.87 4.06
N VAL A 265 -32.28 -1.98 4.74
CA VAL A 265 -31.33 -1.08 4.04
C VAL A 265 -30.31 -1.94 3.30
N VAL A 266 -30.27 -1.83 1.98
CA VAL A 266 -29.30 -2.50 1.10
C VAL A 266 -28.05 -1.62 1.01
N PHE A 267 -26.89 -2.18 1.36
CA PHE A 267 -25.60 -1.51 1.17
C PHE A 267 -25.05 -1.88 -0.20
N VAL A 268 -25.27 -1.01 -1.17
CA VAL A 268 -24.61 -1.12 -2.48
C VAL A 268 -23.25 -0.41 -2.38
N LEU A 269 -22.18 -1.20 -2.26
CA LEU A 269 -20.79 -0.70 -2.25
C LEU A 269 -20.34 -0.53 -3.71
N TRP A 270 -20.45 0.69 -4.26
CA TRP A 270 -19.90 0.98 -5.60
C TRP A 270 -18.46 1.48 -5.55
N ARG A 271 -17.67 0.94 -6.49
CA ARG A 271 -16.29 1.33 -6.81
C ARG A 271 -16.24 2.82 -7.20
N ARG A 272 -15.24 3.55 -6.68
CA ARG A 272 -14.81 4.82 -7.28
C ARG A 272 -14.40 4.58 -8.74
N ARG A 273 -15.13 5.15 -9.70
CA ARG A 273 -14.57 5.52 -11.00
C ARG A 273 -13.84 6.85 -10.80
N THR A 274 -12.54 6.84 -11.01
CA THR A 274 -11.77 8.07 -11.24
C THR A 274 -12.11 8.56 -12.64
N VAL A 275 -12.68 9.76 -12.74
CA VAL A 275 -12.71 10.52 -13.99
C VAL A 275 -11.28 11.00 -14.23
N ARG A 276 -10.79 10.80 -15.46
CA ARG A 276 -9.47 11.24 -15.93
C ARG A 276 -9.42 12.74 -16.08
#